data_AF-A0A3D3XY49-F1
#
_entry.id   AF-A0A3D3XY49-F1
#
_cell.length_a   1.000
_cell.length_b   1.000
_cell.length_c   1.000
_cell.angle_alpha   90.00
_cell.angle_beta   90.00
_cell.angle_gamma   90.00
#
_symmetry.space_group_name_H-M   'P 1'
#
loop_
_entity.id
_entity.type
_entity.pdbx_description
1 polymer ?
#
loop_
_entity_poly.entity_id
_entity_poly.type
_entity_poly.pdbx_seq_one_letter_code
_entity_poly.pdbx_strand_id
1 'polypeptide(L)'
;MENADALYMVCSEITRTMRVDDLFQRGQSLGLTITPVYSLSAFRKDPHVTGRELFTSIDDPDFGTLELMRPPIRIGESNDKTTVVPAPALGSANLEIVEILKEPRPKIVPRVDAVDPARPLVGMRVLQLGVGAVVPEAASLLGLFGADVIKVESAIRVDFLRQMGLNGYMDVNNCPTFNQLNLGTRSVAVDMTQERGKGLVRDLAELCDVVMENMRGGVVGRWGL
;
A
#
# COMPACT_ATOMS: atom_id res chain seq x y z
N MET A 1 17.09 -18.12 12.75
CA MET A 1 18.35 -18.17 11.97
C MET A 1 19.45 -18.56 12.93
N GLU A 2 19.99 -19.78 12.84
CA GLU A 2 21.02 -20.30 13.77
C GLU A 2 22.34 -19.51 13.74
N ASN A 3 22.60 -18.72 12.68
CA ASN A 3 23.87 -18.02 12.48
C ASN A 3 23.74 -16.48 12.46
N ALA A 4 22.69 -15.93 13.07
CA ALA A 4 22.40 -14.49 13.01
C ALA A 4 23.57 -13.64 13.54
N ASP A 5 24.19 -14.04 14.65
CA ASP A 5 25.27 -13.29 15.29
C ASP A 5 26.54 -13.23 14.44
N ALA A 6 26.92 -14.36 13.84
CA ALA A 6 28.07 -14.43 12.94
C ALA A 6 27.85 -13.58 11.68
N LEU A 7 26.63 -13.64 11.10
CA LEU A 7 26.26 -12.79 9.96
C LEU A 7 26.31 -11.31 10.34
N TYR A 8 25.81 -10.95 11.52
CA TYR A 8 25.83 -9.56 11.99
C TYR A 8 27.26 -9.05 12.15
N MET A 9 28.18 -9.84 12.71
CA MET A 9 29.59 -9.46 12.81
C MET A 9 30.22 -9.19 11.44
N VAL A 10 30.05 -10.11 10.49
CA VAL A 10 30.61 -9.98 9.12
C VAL A 10 30.00 -8.78 8.41
N CYS A 11 28.67 -8.62 8.46
CA CYS A 11 28.00 -7.47 7.85
C CYS A 11 28.45 -6.15 8.48
N SER A 12 28.55 -6.09 9.81
CA SER A 12 29.04 -4.90 10.53
C SER A 12 30.46 -4.54 10.10
N GLU A 13 31.37 -5.50 10.04
CA GLU A 13 32.76 -5.27 9.62
C GLU A 13 32.86 -4.72 8.19
N ILE A 14 32.13 -5.31 7.24
CA ILE A 14 32.11 -4.88 5.83
C ILE A 14 31.51 -3.49 5.67
N THR A 15 30.41 -3.21 6.38
CA THR A 15 29.61 -2.00 6.17
C THR A 15 30.07 -0.81 7.01
N ARG A 16 30.91 -1.00 8.04
CA ARG A 16 31.29 0.05 9.00
C ARG A 16 31.92 1.29 8.37
N THR A 17 32.63 1.13 7.25
CA THR A 17 33.31 2.23 6.55
C THR A 17 32.51 2.77 5.36
N MET A 18 31.35 2.17 5.07
CA MET A 18 30.50 2.57 3.95
C MET A 18 29.53 3.66 4.41
N ARG A 19 29.28 4.66 3.56
CA ARG A 19 28.17 5.57 3.77
C ARG A 19 26.86 4.80 3.55
N VAL A 20 25.83 5.16 4.32
CA VAL A 20 24.50 4.52 4.25
C VAL A 20 23.94 4.57 2.83
N ASP A 21 24.03 5.73 2.15
CA ASP A 21 23.52 5.88 0.78
C ASP A 21 24.30 5.02 -0.22
N ASP A 22 25.63 4.94 -0.09
CA ASP A 22 26.48 4.13 -0.98
C ASP A 22 26.16 2.64 -0.82
N LEU A 23 25.97 2.19 0.43
CA LEU A 23 25.56 0.82 0.73
C LEU A 23 24.18 0.54 0.13
N PHE A 24 23.21 1.44 0.32
CA PHE A 24 21.87 1.31 -0.24
C PHE A 24 21.89 1.20 -1.77
N GLN A 25 22.53 2.14 -2.47
CA GLN A 25 22.61 2.13 -3.93
C GLN A 25 23.32 0.88 -4.47
N ARG A 26 24.40 0.45 -3.80
CA ARG A 26 25.11 -0.77 -4.16
C ARG A 26 24.28 -2.03 -3.92
N GLY A 27 23.54 -2.10 -2.80
CA GLY A 27 22.69 -3.25 -2.54
C GLY A 27 21.55 -3.35 -3.54
N GLN A 28 20.92 -2.22 -3.88
CA GLN A 28 19.87 -2.16 -4.90
C GLN A 28 20.38 -2.64 -6.27
N SER A 29 21.59 -2.23 -6.69
CA SER A 29 22.17 -2.70 -7.97
C SER A 29 22.50 -4.21 -7.98
N LEU A 30 22.70 -4.80 -6.80
CA LEU A 30 22.88 -6.24 -6.60
C LEU A 30 21.55 -6.99 -6.35
N GLY A 31 20.41 -6.29 -6.36
CA GLY A 31 19.09 -6.87 -6.08
C GLY A 31 18.88 -7.29 -4.62
N LEU A 32 19.66 -6.72 -3.69
CA LEU A 32 19.49 -6.92 -2.26
C LEU A 32 18.33 -6.06 -1.75
N THR A 33 17.43 -6.67 -0.97
CA THR A 33 16.34 -5.96 -0.29
C THR A 33 16.86 -5.24 0.95
N ILE A 34 17.54 -4.12 0.74
CA ILE A 34 18.07 -3.28 1.83
C ILE A 34 17.49 -1.87 1.71
N THR A 35 17.25 -1.23 2.84
CA THR A 35 16.76 0.16 2.91
C THR A 35 17.45 0.86 4.07
N PRO A 36 17.76 2.16 3.95
CA PRO A 36 18.27 2.93 5.08
C PRO A 36 17.21 3.02 6.18
N VAL A 37 17.68 3.02 7.43
CA VAL A 37 16.87 3.39 8.60
C VAL A 37 17.31 4.79 9.01
N TYR A 38 16.49 5.79 8.70
CA TYR A 38 16.81 7.18 8.99
C TYR A 38 16.51 7.56 10.44
N SER A 39 17.39 8.36 11.04
CA SER A 39 17.01 9.18 12.20
C SER A 39 16.02 10.25 11.78
N LEU A 40 15.28 10.84 12.71
CA LEU A 40 14.33 11.91 12.39
C LEU A 40 15.01 13.08 11.65
N SER A 41 16.21 13.47 12.08
CA SER A 41 16.99 14.53 11.44
C SER A 41 17.46 14.18 10.02
N ALA A 42 17.76 12.90 9.76
CA ALA A 42 18.12 12.43 8.42
C ALA A 42 16.87 12.34 7.53
N PHE A 43 15.77 11.81 8.05
CA PHE A 43 14.48 11.70 7.36
C PHE A 43 13.99 13.06 6.88
N ARG A 44 14.10 14.11 7.72
CA ARG A 44 13.73 15.48 7.33
C ARG A 44 14.53 16.04 6.15
N LYS A 45 15.78 15.58 5.97
CA LYS A 45 16.66 16.01 4.88
C LYS A 45 16.55 15.14 3.64
N ASP A 46 15.73 14.09 3.69
CA ASP A 46 15.54 13.20 2.56
C ASP A 46 14.97 13.98 1.36
N PRO A 47 15.50 13.80 0.14
CA PRO A 47 15.05 14.52 -1.04
C PRO A 47 13.57 14.31 -1.36
N HIS A 48 13.02 13.12 -1.11
CA HIS A 48 11.61 12.84 -1.32
C HIS A 48 10.74 13.50 -0.25
N VAL A 49 11.18 13.52 1.01
CA VAL A 49 10.50 14.25 2.10
C VAL A 49 10.46 15.75 1.83
N THR A 50 11.59 16.33 1.42
CA THR A 50 11.72 17.76 1.08
C THR A 50 10.90 18.10 -0.17
N GLY A 51 11.03 17.31 -1.24
CA GLY A 51 10.31 17.54 -2.50
C GLY A 51 8.80 17.34 -2.38
N ARG A 52 8.34 16.58 -1.38
CA ARG A 52 6.91 16.47 -1.07
C ARG A 52 6.42 17.52 -0.07
N GLU A 53 7.29 18.42 0.40
CA GLU A 53 6.97 19.41 1.43
C GLU A 53 6.29 18.75 2.63
N LEU A 54 6.79 17.57 3.03
CA LEU A 54 6.11 16.72 4.00
C LEU A 54 5.99 17.38 5.38
N PHE A 55 6.92 18.28 5.71
CA PHE A 55 6.89 19.08 6.92
C PHE A 55 6.56 20.53 6.56
N THR A 56 5.74 21.16 7.38
CA THR A 56 5.34 22.56 7.23
C THR A 56 5.34 23.26 8.59
N SER A 57 5.68 24.54 8.58
CA SER A 57 5.65 25.37 9.79
C SER A 57 4.26 25.97 9.97
N ILE A 58 3.76 25.90 11.20
CA ILE A 58 2.52 26.56 11.62
C ILE A 58 2.82 27.44 12.83
N ASP A 59 2.10 28.55 12.96
CA ASP A 59 2.20 29.41 14.15
C ASP A 59 1.13 29.00 15.16
N ASP A 60 1.57 28.44 16.28
CA ASP A 60 0.72 28.06 17.39
C ASP A 60 0.74 29.14 18.48
N PRO A 61 -0.43 29.57 19.01
CA PRO A 61 -0.50 30.63 20.00
C PRO A 61 0.16 30.29 21.34
N ASP A 62 0.21 29.00 21.71
CA ASP A 62 0.75 28.55 22.99
C ASP A 62 2.23 28.14 22.88
N PHE A 63 2.64 27.60 21.72
CA PHE A 63 3.98 27.02 21.53
C PHE A 63 4.86 27.77 20.52
N GLY A 64 4.36 28.84 19.91
CA GLY A 64 5.05 29.57 18.85
C GLY A 64 5.09 28.77 17.54
N THR A 65 6.12 28.98 16.72
CA THR A 65 6.21 28.27 15.43
C THR A 65 6.54 26.78 15.66
N LEU A 66 5.59 25.92 15.31
CA LEU A 66 5.72 24.47 15.33
C LEU A 66 5.90 23.91 13.92
N GLU A 67 6.61 22.79 13.81
CA GLU A 67 6.77 22.07 12.55
C GLU A 67 5.96 20.78 12.59
N LEU A 68 4.97 20.66 11.70
CA LEU A 68 4.06 19.53 11.63
C LEU A 68 4.18 18.79 10.30
N MET A 69 3.91 17.49 10.36
CA MET A 69 3.86 16.63 9.18
C MET A 69 2.50 16.79 8.48
N ARG A 70 2.52 17.11 7.19
CA ARG A 70 1.36 17.08 6.30
C ARG A 70 0.97 15.63 5.98
N PRO A 71 -0.28 15.37 5.55
CA PRO A 71 -0.68 14.06 5.06
C PRO A 71 0.27 13.57 3.95
N PRO A 72 0.90 12.37 4.09
CA PRO A 72 1.88 11.89 3.11
C PRO A 72 1.24 11.57 1.75
N ILE A 73 -0.01 11.12 1.76
CA ILE A 73 -0.81 10.79 0.59
C ILE A 73 -1.61 12.02 0.19
N ARG A 74 -1.30 12.60 -0.97
CA ARG A 74 -1.97 13.77 -1.53
C ARG A 74 -2.67 13.42 -2.85
N ILE A 75 -4.00 13.47 -2.86
CA ILE A 75 -4.83 13.08 -4.02
C ILE A 75 -5.67 14.29 -4.46
N GLY A 76 -5.39 14.81 -5.65
CA GLY A 76 -6.10 15.96 -6.22
C GLY A 76 -5.89 17.26 -5.42
N GLU A 77 -6.52 18.34 -5.89
CA GLU A 77 -6.37 19.66 -5.25
C GLU A 77 -6.98 19.73 -3.83
N SER A 78 -8.00 18.91 -3.55
CA SER A 78 -8.77 19.00 -2.29
C SER A 78 -7.99 18.54 -1.06
N ASN A 79 -7.09 17.56 -1.22
CA ASN A 79 -6.26 17.05 -0.14
C ASN A 79 -4.92 17.80 -0.07
N ASP A 80 -4.35 18.20 -1.22
CA ASP A 80 -3.07 18.93 -1.25
C ASP A 80 -3.18 20.30 -0.56
N LYS A 81 -4.36 20.92 -0.61
CA LYS A 81 -4.67 22.21 0.04
C LYS A 81 -5.08 22.09 1.51
N THR A 82 -4.93 20.93 2.17
CA THR A 82 -5.27 20.87 3.61
C THR A 82 -4.29 21.75 4.38
N THR A 83 -4.70 23.00 4.63
CA THR A 83 -3.96 23.93 5.47
C THR A 83 -3.87 23.31 6.84
N VAL A 84 -2.65 22.96 7.25
CA VAL A 84 -2.40 22.54 8.62
C VAL A 84 -2.57 23.79 9.47
N VAL A 85 -3.61 23.81 10.31
CA VAL A 85 -3.88 24.89 11.25
C VAL A 85 -3.62 24.38 12.68
N PRO A 86 -3.28 25.28 13.62
CA PRO A 86 -3.22 24.93 15.03
C PRO A 86 -4.53 24.32 15.52
N ALA A 87 -4.46 23.53 16.58
CA ALA A 87 -5.66 23.08 17.26
C ALA A 87 -6.45 24.32 17.76
N PRO A 88 -7.78 24.35 17.63
CA PRO A 88 -8.58 25.44 18.17
C PRO A 88 -8.32 25.59 19.67
N ALA A 89 -8.13 26.84 20.13
CA ALA A 89 -7.99 27.12 21.55
C ALA A 89 -9.24 26.64 22.32
N LEU A 90 -9.05 26.23 23.57
CA LEU A 90 -10.16 25.73 24.39
C LEU A 90 -11.29 26.77 24.44
N GLY A 91 -12.48 26.38 23.99
CA GLY A 91 -13.66 27.23 23.99
C GLY A 91 -13.81 28.19 22.79
N SER A 92 -12.81 28.29 21.91
CA SER A 92 -12.85 29.16 20.71
C SER A 92 -14.00 28.82 19.75
N ALA A 93 -14.39 27.54 19.68
CA ALA A 93 -15.50 27.06 18.85
C ALA A 93 -16.83 26.92 19.62
N ASN A 94 -16.93 27.36 20.89
CA ASN A 94 -18.12 27.09 21.71
C ASN A 94 -19.42 27.66 21.12
N LEU A 95 -19.38 28.87 20.57
CA LEU A 95 -20.56 29.51 19.97
C LEU A 95 -21.00 28.76 18.71
N GLU A 96 -20.06 28.38 17.86
CA GLU A 96 -20.30 27.58 16.66
C GLU A 96 -20.87 26.21 17.02
N ILE A 97 -20.29 25.52 18.02
CA ILE A 97 -20.79 24.23 18.51
C ILE A 97 -22.20 24.38 19.06
N VAL A 98 -22.52 25.44 19.81
CA VAL A 98 -23.87 25.69 20.31
C VAL A 98 -24.86 25.84 19.17
N GLU A 99 -24.49 26.50 18.06
CA GLU A 99 -25.35 26.56 16.87
C GLU A 99 -25.47 25.20 16.17
N ILE A 100 -24.37 24.46 15.97
CA ILE A 100 -24.38 23.09 15.41
C ILE A 100 -25.27 22.16 16.25
N LEU A 101 -25.25 22.30 17.58
CA LEU A 101 -26.09 21.49 18.47
C LEU A 101 -27.58 21.81 18.37
N LYS A 102 -27.96 23.00 17.87
CA LYS A 102 -29.35 23.33 17.55
C LYS A 102 -29.78 22.73 16.21
N GLU A 103 -28.84 22.39 15.33
CA GLU A 103 -29.18 21.69 14.11
C GLU A 103 -29.74 20.31 14.44
N PRO A 104 -30.82 19.88 13.77
CA PRO A 104 -31.34 18.54 13.97
C PRO A 104 -30.23 17.56 13.60
N ARG A 105 -29.86 16.69 14.56
CA ARG A 105 -28.87 15.63 14.30
C ARG A 105 -29.21 14.95 12.98
N PRO A 106 -28.24 14.79 12.06
CA PRO A 106 -28.49 14.05 10.85
C PRO A 106 -29.05 12.69 11.27
N LYS A 107 -30.24 12.37 10.74
CA LYS A 107 -30.81 11.05 10.98
C LYS A 107 -29.75 10.05 10.56
N ILE A 108 -29.44 9.09 11.44
CA ILE A 108 -28.63 7.93 11.05
C ILE A 108 -29.42 7.29 9.92
N VAL A 109 -29.04 7.60 8.69
CA VAL A 109 -29.55 6.89 7.53
C VAL A 109 -28.92 5.50 7.70
N PRO A 110 -29.73 4.43 7.79
CA PRO A 110 -29.18 3.09 7.70
C PRO A 110 -28.25 3.07 6.50
N ARG A 111 -27.05 2.54 6.67
CA ARG A 111 -26.11 2.36 5.56
C ARG A 111 -26.92 1.74 4.43
N VAL A 112 -27.13 2.50 3.37
CA VAL A 112 -28.09 2.12 2.35
C VAL A 112 -27.59 0.80 1.78
N ASP A 113 -28.35 -0.29 1.98
CA ASP A 113 -28.07 -1.60 1.39
C ASP A 113 -28.15 -1.57 -0.16
N ALA A 114 -28.56 -0.44 -0.74
CA ALA A 114 -28.40 -0.19 -2.15
C ALA A 114 -26.91 -0.01 -2.45
N VAL A 115 -26.31 -1.09 -2.95
CA VAL A 115 -25.25 -1.02 -3.95
C VAL A 115 -25.64 0.09 -4.93
N ASP A 116 -24.92 1.20 -4.89
CA ASP A 116 -25.04 2.24 -5.91
C ASP A 116 -24.79 1.59 -7.28
N PRO A 117 -25.74 1.66 -8.24
CA PRO A 117 -25.51 1.18 -9.60
C PRO A 117 -24.34 1.90 -10.30
N ALA A 118 -23.85 3.02 -9.77
CA ALA A 118 -22.67 3.74 -10.23
C ALA A 118 -21.43 3.43 -9.38
N ARG A 119 -21.13 2.15 -9.13
CA ARG A 119 -19.78 1.76 -8.68
C ARG A 119 -18.74 2.39 -9.65
N PRO A 120 -17.84 3.27 -9.17
CA PRO A 120 -17.11 4.21 -10.03
C PRO A 120 -16.12 3.54 -11.00
N LEU A 121 -15.78 2.27 -10.76
CA LEU A 121 -14.85 1.50 -11.57
C LEU A 121 -15.53 0.38 -12.36
N VAL A 122 -16.85 0.42 -12.52
CA VAL A 122 -17.57 -0.49 -13.42
C VAL A 122 -17.00 -0.39 -14.84
N GLY A 123 -16.74 -1.55 -15.44
CA GLY A 123 -16.14 -1.65 -16.76
C GLY A 123 -14.61 -1.68 -16.75
N MET A 124 -13.96 -1.27 -15.65
CA MET A 124 -12.52 -1.41 -15.50
C MET A 124 -12.15 -2.85 -15.16
N ARG A 125 -11.11 -3.40 -15.79
CA ARG A 125 -10.56 -4.71 -15.48
C ARG A 125 -9.12 -4.61 -14.97
N VAL A 126 -8.83 -5.34 -13.90
CA VAL A 126 -7.54 -5.32 -13.20
C VAL A 126 -6.91 -6.70 -13.25
N LEU A 127 -5.70 -6.81 -13.79
CA LEU A 127 -4.85 -7.98 -13.68
C LEU A 127 -3.98 -7.88 -12.41
N GLN A 128 -4.24 -8.74 -11.45
CA GLN A 128 -3.51 -8.79 -10.18
C GLN A 128 -2.50 -9.95 -10.20
N LEU A 129 -1.21 -9.62 -10.29
CA LEU A 129 -0.09 -10.57 -10.24
C LEU A 129 0.57 -10.64 -8.86
N GLY A 130 0.04 -9.89 -7.91
CA GLY A 130 0.66 -9.73 -6.60
C GLY A 130 0.41 -10.88 -5.63
N VAL A 131 1.36 -11.02 -4.70
CA VAL A 131 1.35 -11.98 -3.59
C VAL A 131 1.40 -11.25 -2.25
N GLY A 132 0.90 -11.87 -1.19
CA GLY A 132 0.91 -11.26 0.14
C GLY A 132 -0.20 -10.22 0.31
N ALA A 133 0.10 -9.10 0.98
CA ALA A 133 -0.96 -8.18 1.40
C ALA A 133 -1.18 -6.99 0.46
N VAL A 134 -0.12 -6.25 0.11
CA VAL A 134 -0.22 -4.90 -0.46
C VAL A 134 -1.00 -4.84 -1.78
N VAL A 135 -0.59 -5.62 -2.78
CA VAL A 135 -1.26 -5.63 -4.08
C VAL A 135 -2.65 -6.27 -4.00
N PRO A 136 -2.85 -7.41 -3.32
CA PRO A 136 -4.19 -7.95 -3.12
C PRO A 136 -5.16 -6.98 -2.44
N GLU A 137 -4.74 -6.29 -1.38
CA GLU A 137 -5.56 -5.29 -0.68
C GLU A 137 -5.95 -4.12 -1.60
N ALA A 138 -4.98 -3.57 -2.32
CA ALA A 138 -5.23 -2.47 -3.25
C ALA A 138 -6.16 -2.90 -4.39
N ALA A 139 -5.96 -4.11 -4.95
CA ALA A 139 -6.82 -4.65 -6.00
C ALA A 139 -8.25 -4.94 -5.48
N SER A 140 -8.38 -5.51 -4.29
CA SER A 140 -9.67 -5.74 -3.61
C SER A 140 -10.43 -4.43 -3.41
N LEU A 141 -9.74 -3.34 -3.04
CA LEU A 141 -10.34 -2.01 -2.93
C LEU A 141 -10.90 -1.52 -4.29
N LEU A 142 -10.18 -1.74 -5.39
CA LEU A 142 -10.70 -1.44 -6.74
C LEU A 142 -11.93 -2.30 -7.05
N GLY A 143 -11.94 -3.57 -6.64
CA GLY A 143 -13.09 -4.47 -6.76
C GLY A 143 -14.32 -4.01 -5.98
N LEU A 144 -14.13 -3.49 -4.75
CA LEU A 144 -15.19 -2.87 -3.96
C LEU A 144 -15.83 -1.67 -4.68
N PHE A 145 -15.02 -0.92 -5.42
CA PHE A 145 -15.46 0.19 -6.28
C PHE A 145 -15.97 -0.24 -7.66
N GLY A 146 -16.06 -1.55 -7.94
CA GLY A 146 -16.72 -2.10 -9.15
C GLY A 146 -15.80 -2.64 -10.23
N ALA A 147 -14.48 -2.60 -10.04
CA ALA A 147 -13.55 -3.17 -11.00
C ALA A 147 -13.67 -4.70 -11.06
N ASP A 148 -13.48 -5.26 -12.24
CA ASP A 148 -13.36 -6.69 -12.48
C ASP A 148 -11.92 -7.14 -12.22
N VAL A 149 -11.66 -7.66 -11.02
CA VAL A 149 -10.32 -8.04 -10.59
C VAL A 149 -10.05 -9.52 -10.86
N ILE A 150 -8.96 -9.81 -11.55
CA ILE A 150 -8.51 -11.16 -11.87
C ILE A 150 -7.11 -11.37 -11.27
N LYS A 151 -7.02 -12.22 -10.26
CA LYS A 151 -5.76 -12.71 -9.72
C LYS A 151 -5.23 -13.85 -10.56
N VAL A 152 -3.97 -13.73 -10.99
CA VAL A 152 -3.21 -14.85 -11.55
C VAL A 152 -2.22 -15.34 -10.50
N GLU A 153 -2.23 -16.63 -10.22
CA GLU A 153 -1.27 -17.26 -9.32
C GLU A 153 -0.87 -18.67 -9.81
N SER A 154 0.12 -19.29 -9.18
CA SER A 154 0.49 -20.67 -9.50
C SER A 154 -0.34 -21.66 -8.68
N ALA A 155 -0.77 -22.76 -9.30
CA ALA A 155 -1.40 -23.88 -8.58
C ALA A 155 -0.41 -24.61 -7.64
N ILE A 156 0.89 -24.56 -7.94
CA ILE A 156 1.93 -25.25 -7.16
C ILE A 156 2.53 -24.29 -6.13
N ARG A 157 2.82 -23.06 -6.55
CA ARG A 157 3.37 -21.99 -5.69
C ARG A 157 2.32 -20.91 -5.48
N VAL A 158 1.27 -21.31 -4.77
CA VAL A 158 0.16 -20.42 -4.40
C VAL A 158 0.65 -19.24 -3.58
N ASP A 159 -0.15 -18.17 -3.51
CA ASP A 159 0.09 -17.08 -2.58
C ASP A 159 0.31 -17.61 -1.16
N PHE A 160 1.38 -17.18 -0.49
CA PHE A 160 1.74 -17.71 0.84
C PHE A 160 0.66 -17.42 1.89
N LEU A 161 -0.20 -16.41 1.68
CA LEU A 161 -1.35 -16.18 2.56
C LEU A 161 -2.39 -17.31 2.49
N ARG A 162 -2.43 -18.09 1.39
CA ARG A 162 -3.22 -19.34 1.30
C ARG A 162 -2.62 -20.49 2.10
N GLN A 163 -1.49 -20.25 2.77
CA GLN A 163 -0.83 -21.18 3.69
C GLN A 163 -0.88 -20.67 5.14
N MET A 164 -1.70 -19.65 5.42
CA MET A 164 -1.87 -19.09 6.77
C MET A 164 -3.28 -19.43 7.30
N GLY A 165 -3.58 -20.73 7.38
CA GLY A 165 -4.85 -21.24 7.89
C GLY A 165 -4.98 -21.09 9.41
N LEU A 166 -6.21 -21.09 9.91
CA LEU A 166 -6.50 -21.10 11.34
C LEU A 166 -6.58 -22.52 11.90
N ASN A 167 -6.29 -22.66 13.20
CA ASN A 167 -6.55 -23.86 14.00
C ASN A 167 -5.90 -25.15 13.47
N GLY A 168 -4.78 -25.05 12.77
CA GLY A 168 -4.06 -26.19 12.20
C GLY A 168 -4.72 -26.82 10.95
N TYR A 169 -5.83 -26.25 10.47
CA TYR A 169 -6.48 -26.70 9.24
C TYR A 169 -5.96 -25.89 8.05
N MET A 170 -5.00 -26.50 7.35
CA MET A 170 -4.36 -25.94 6.18
C MET A 170 -5.16 -26.30 4.92
N ASP A 171 -6.14 -25.46 4.59
CA ASP A 171 -6.87 -25.52 3.33
C ASP A 171 -6.77 -24.16 2.63
N VAL A 172 -6.61 -24.19 1.30
CA VAL A 172 -6.40 -22.98 0.48
C VAL A 172 -7.58 -22.00 0.50
N ASN A 173 -8.77 -22.46 0.92
CA ASN A 173 -9.97 -21.65 1.12
C ASN A 173 -10.23 -21.33 2.61
N ASN A 174 -9.52 -21.98 3.54
CA ASN A 174 -9.61 -21.73 4.98
C ASN A 174 -8.50 -20.77 5.48
N CYS A 175 -8.26 -19.70 4.73
CA CYS A 175 -7.21 -18.72 5.03
C CYS A 175 -7.82 -17.32 5.18
N PRO A 176 -8.16 -16.87 6.40
CA PRO A 176 -8.91 -15.63 6.61
C PRO A 176 -8.21 -14.40 6.04
N THR A 177 -6.89 -14.29 6.21
CA THR A 177 -6.12 -13.17 5.66
C THR A 177 -6.19 -13.15 4.13
N PHE A 178 -6.03 -14.31 3.48
CA PHE A 178 -6.17 -14.39 2.03
C PHE A 178 -7.58 -14.01 1.57
N ASN A 179 -8.60 -14.55 2.23
CA ASN A 179 -10.01 -14.34 1.89
C ASN A 179 -10.43 -12.87 2.06
N GLN A 180 -9.95 -12.22 3.13
CA GLN A 180 -10.21 -10.79 3.36
C GLN A 180 -9.55 -9.93 2.28
N LEU A 181 -8.30 -10.22 1.92
CA LEU A 181 -7.52 -9.40 0.99
C LEU A 181 -7.82 -9.67 -0.48
N ASN A 182 -8.64 -10.68 -0.80
CA ASN A 182 -9.04 -11.00 -2.18
C ASN A 182 -10.57 -11.12 -2.32
N LEU A 183 -11.32 -10.43 -1.45
CA LEU A 183 -12.78 -10.43 -1.50
C LEU A 183 -13.27 -9.85 -2.83
N GLY A 184 -14.17 -10.57 -3.52
CA GLY A 184 -14.70 -10.13 -4.81
C GLY A 184 -13.74 -10.31 -5.99
N THR A 185 -12.54 -10.86 -5.77
CA THR A 185 -11.55 -11.14 -6.82
C THR A 185 -11.79 -12.51 -7.44
N ARG A 186 -11.75 -12.60 -8.78
CA ARG A 186 -11.70 -13.87 -9.51
C ARG A 186 -10.27 -14.39 -9.52
N SER A 187 -10.05 -15.70 -9.37
CA SER A 187 -8.70 -16.27 -9.42
C SER A 187 -8.59 -17.29 -10.55
N VAL A 188 -7.45 -17.27 -11.25
CA VAL A 188 -7.06 -18.29 -12.24
C VAL A 188 -5.63 -18.75 -11.95
N ALA A 189 -5.43 -20.06 -11.97
CA ALA A 189 -4.11 -20.64 -11.82
C ALA A 189 -3.41 -20.73 -13.19
N VAL A 190 -2.20 -20.19 -13.30
CA VAL A 190 -1.39 -20.24 -14.51
C VAL A 190 0.04 -20.66 -14.19
N ASP A 191 0.57 -21.60 -14.97
CA ASP A 191 1.98 -22.00 -14.89
C ASP A 191 2.86 -21.05 -15.72
N MET A 192 3.47 -20.08 -15.05
CA MET A 192 4.37 -19.09 -15.64
C MET A 192 5.74 -19.64 -16.06
N THR A 193 6.03 -20.92 -15.81
CA THR A 193 7.23 -21.59 -16.33
C THR A 193 7.10 -21.97 -17.80
N GLN A 194 5.86 -22.08 -18.30
CA GLN A 194 5.55 -22.45 -19.68
C GLN A 194 5.38 -21.19 -20.55
N GLU A 195 5.87 -21.22 -21.79
CA GLU A 195 5.65 -20.12 -22.73
C GLU A 195 4.17 -19.87 -23.01
N ARG A 196 3.35 -20.93 -23.01
CA ARG A 196 1.89 -20.80 -23.11
C ARG A 196 1.29 -20.03 -21.92
N GLY A 197 1.79 -20.26 -20.71
CA GLY A 197 1.30 -19.56 -19.51
C GLY A 197 1.65 -18.07 -19.57
N LYS A 198 2.89 -17.75 -19.96
CA LYS A 198 3.30 -16.36 -20.19
C LYS A 198 2.46 -15.70 -21.29
N GLY A 199 2.20 -16.41 -22.38
CA GLY A 199 1.32 -15.96 -23.47
C GLY A 199 -0.08 -15.62 -22.97
N LEU A 200 -0.71 -16.54 -22.24
CA LEU A 200 -2.05 -16.32 -21.70
C LEU A 200 -2.13 -15.11 -20.75
N VAL A 201 -1.11 -14.88 -19.94
CA VAL A 201 -1.08 -13.71 -19.05
C VAL A 201 -0.85 -12.41 -19.82
N ARG A 202 -0.07 -12.42 -20.90
CA ARG A 202 0.04 -11.26 -21.82
C ARG A 202 -1.30 -10.97 -22.50
N ASP A 203 -1.95 -11.99 -23.05
CA ASP A 203 -3.27 -11.86 -23.68
C ASP A 203 -4.30 -11.33 -22.67
N LEU A 204 -4.25 -11.79 -21.41
CA LEU A 204 -5.11 -11.29 -20.35
C LEU A 204 -4.79 -9.84 -19.97
N ALA A 205 -3.50 -9.48 -19.93
CA ALA A 205 -3.07 -8.11 -19.65
C ALA A 205 -3.55 -7.13 -20.73
N GLU A 206 -3.57 -7.53 -22.00
CA GLU A 206 -4.13 -6.72 -23.10
C GLU A 206 -5.63 -6.44 -22.94
N LEU A 207 -6.35 -7.28 -22.18
CA LEU A 207 -7.78 -7.11 -21.89
C LEU A 207 -8.04 -6.33 -20.60
N CYS A 208 -7.00 -5.93 -19.87
CA CYS A 208 -7.08 -5.22 -18.59
C CYS A 208 -6.61 -3.77 -18.73
N ASP A 209 -7.24 -2.87 -17.97
CA ASP A 209 -6.87 -1.45 -17.92
C ASP A 209 -5.70 -1.20 -16.96
N VAL A 210 -5.54 -2.07 -15.96
CA VAL A 210 -4.51 -1.96 -14.92
C VAL A 210 -3.86 -3.33 -14.69
N VAL A 211 -2.53 -3.35 -14.64
CA VAL A 211 -1.75 -4.50 -14.15
C VAL A 211 -1.10 -4.11 -12.83
N MET A 212 -1.29 -4.93 -11.79
CA MET A 212 -0.76 -4.70 -10.45
C MET A 212 0.18 -5.84 -10.05
N GLU A 213 1.39 -5.49 -9.64
CA GLU A 213 2.43 -6.46 -9.28
C GLU A 213 3.30 -5.96 -8.12
N ASN A 214 3.86 -6.89 -7.34
CA ASN A 214 4.83 -6.63 -6.28
C ASN A 214 5.92 -7.71 -6.24
N MET A 215 6.28 -8.24 -7.40
CA MET A 215 7.33 -9.24 -7.54
C MET A 215 8.71 -8.60 -7.43
N ARG A 216 9.74 -9.44 -7.28
CA ARG A 216 11.13 -8.95 -7.35
C ARG A 216 11.37 -8.29 -8.71
N GLY A 217 12.15 -7.21 -8.72
CA GLY A 217 12.49 -6.47 -9.92
C GLY A 217 12.96 -7.38 -11.07
N GLY A 218 12.40 -7.16 -12.26
CA GLY A 218 12.71 -7.91 -13.46
C GLY A 218 11.96 -9.23 -13.65
N VAL A 219 11.13 -9.69 -12.69
CA VAL A 219 10.30 -10.90 -12.89
C VAL A 219 9.27 -10.69 -13.99
N VAL A 220 8.48 -9.61 -13.90
CA VAL A 220 7.40 -9.30 -14.84
C VAL A 220 7.96 -8.98 -16.24
N GLY A 221 9.08 -8.25 -16.32
CA GLY A 221 9.79 -8.01 -17.58
C GLY A 221 10.23 -9.29 -18.32
N ARG A 222 10.60 -10.36 -17.60
CA ARG A 222 10.91 -11.66 -18.21
C ARG A 222 9.68 -12.39 -18.77
N TRP A 223 8.48 -11.95 -18.42
CA TRP A 223 7.23 -12.46 -18.98
C TRP A 223 6.79 -11.68 -20.22
N GLY A 224 7.50 -10.59 -20.55
CA GLY A 224 7.15 -9.70 -21.65
C GLY A 224 5.99 -8.75 -21.30
N LEU A 225 5.91 -8.36 -20.02
CA LEU A 225 5.03 -7.34 -19.47
C LEU A 225 5.84 -6.18 -18.90
#